data_AF-A0AA87FFP1-F1
#
_entry.id   AF-A0AA87FFP1-F1
#
_cell.length_a   1.000
_cell.length_b   1.000
_cell.length_c   1.000
_cell.angle_alpha   90.00
_cell.angle_beta   90.00
_cell.angle_gamma   90.00
#
_symmetry.space_group_name_H-M   'P 1'
#
loop_
_entity.id
_entity.type
_entity.pdbx_description
1 polymer ?
#
loop_
_entity_poly.entity_id
_entity_poly.type
_entity_poly.pdbx_seq_one_letter_code
_entity_poly.pdbx_strand_id
1 'polypeptide(L)' 'MNIVVLAGGLSHERDVSLSSGGQIAMALEERGHRALLLDLYQGNNEKTFESAYSIQK' A
#
# COMPACT_ATOMS: atom_id res chain seq x y z
N MET A 1 -10.23 7.90 -6.27
CA MET A 1 -9.22 8.74 -5.58
C MET A 1 -7.87 8.03 -5.62
N ASN A 2 -6.78 8.76 -5.44
CA ASN A 2 -5.45 8.19 -5.24
C ASN A 2 -5.25 7.98 -3.73
N ILE A 3 -5.05 6.73 -3.29
CA ILE A 3 -5.01 6.36 -1.87
C ILE A 3 -3.76 5.52 -1.62
N VAL A 4 -3.01 5.85 -0.56
CA VAL A 4 -1.88 5.03 -0.08
C VAL A 4 -2.33 4.31 1.19
N VAL A 5 -2.25 2.99 1.18
CA VAL A 5 -2.45 2.14 2.36
C VAL A 5 -1.08 1.83 2.95
N LEU A 6 -0.78 2.44 4.09
CA LEU A 6 0.45 2.16 4.83
C LEU A 6 0.26 0.87 5.65
N ALA A 7 1.15 -0.10 5.46
CA ALA A 7 1.10 -1.39 6.12
C ALA A 7 2.50 -1.90 6.47
N GLY A 8 2.58 -3.06 7.12
CA GLY A 8 3.84 -3.68 7.52
C GLY A 8 4.56 -2.93 8.64
N GLY A 9 5.82 -2.55 8.40
CA GLY A 9 6.67 -1.85 9.37
C GLY A 9 7.53 -2.78 10.26
N LEU A 10 8.37 -2.17 11.10
CA LEU A 10 9.28 -2.88 12.00
C LEU A 10 8.55 -3.36 13.27
N SER A 11 7.79 -4.44 13.15
CA SER A 11 7.02 -5.04 14.24
C SER A 11 6.91 -6.56 14.07
N HIS A 12 6.67 -7.29 15.17
CA HIS A 12 6.30 -8.71 15.14
C HIS A 12 4.95 -8.95 14.44
N GLU A 13 4.11 -7.91 14.31
CA GLU A 13 2.83 -7.98 13.61
C GLU A 13 2.92 -7.57 12.12
N ARG A 14 4.14 -7.43 11.56
CA ARG A 14 4.36 -6.97 10.18
C ARG A 14 3.51 -7.75 9.17
N ASP A 15 3.50 -9.07 9.24
CA ASP A 15 2.78 -9.91 8.27
C ASP A 15 1.25 -9.80 8.44
N VAL A 16 0.77 -9.61 9.67
CA VAL A 16 -0.65 -9.35 9.97
C VAL A 16 -1.08 -7.98 9.42
N SER A 17 -0.23 -6.97 9.57
CA SER A 17 -0.42 -5.62 9.04
C SER A 17 -0.45 -5.63 7.50
N LEU A 18 0.46 -6.35 6.85
CA LEU A 18 0.50 -6.51 5.40
C LEU A 18 -0.76 -7.23 4.87
N SER A 19 -1.19 -8.30 5.53
CA SER A 19 -2.41 -9.03 5.15
C SER A 19 -3.66 -8.15 5.24
N SER A 20 -3.82 -7.43 6.37
CA SER A 20 -4.97 -6.54 6.58
C SER A 20 -4.94 -5.34 5.62
N GLY A 21 -3.78 -4.71 5.43
CA GLY A 21 -3.58 -3.62 4.49
C GLY A 21 -3.85 -4.03 3.04
N GLY A 22 -3.45 -5.25 2.65
CA GLY A 22 -3.74 -5.81 1.33
C GLY A 22 -5.23 -5.97 1.06
N GLN A 23 -5.99 -6.47 2.04
CA GLN A 23 -7.45 -6.56 1.93
C GLN A 23 -8.12 -5.18 1.80
N ILE A 24 -7.63 -4.18 2.54
CA ILE A 24 -8.10 -2.80 2.43
C ILE A 24 -7.79 -2.24 1.04
N ALA A 25 -6.57 -2.41 0.53
CA ALA A 25 -6.17 -1.94 -0.80
C ALA A 25 -7.06 -2.56 -1.88
N MET A 26 -7.30 -3.86 -1.83
CA MET A 26 -8.20 -4.58 -2.74
C MET A 26 -9.63 -4.02 -2.69
N ALA A 27 -10.20 -3.86 -1.49
CA ALA A 27 -11.55 -3.32 -1.32
C ALA A 27 -11.70 -1.87 -1.80
N LEU A 28 -10.62 -1.08 -1.79
CA LEU A 28 -10.58 0.26 -2.37
C LEU A 28 -10.52 0.20 -3.91
N GLU A 29 -9.72 -0.71 -4.47
CA GLU A 29 -9.66 -0.91 -5.92
C GLU A 29 -11.00 -1.39 -6.50
N GLU A 30 -11.68 -2.32 -5.82
CA GLU A 30 -13.04 -2.77 -6.18
C GLU A 30 -14.07 -1.63 -6.22
N ARG A 31 -13.86 -0.57 -5.43
CA ARG A 31 -14.69 0.64 -5.42
C ARG A 31 -14.28 1.68 -6.49
N GLY A 32 -13.37 1.32 -7.39
CA GLY A 32 -12.87 2.20 -8.44
C GLY A 32 -11.87 3.24 -7.95
N HIS A 33 -11.21 3.00 -6.81
CA HIS A 33 -10.10 3.83 -6.36
C HIS A 33 -8.76 3.26 -6.85
N ARG A 34 -7.73 4.11 -6.91
CA ARG A 34 -6.36 3.69 -7.16
C ARG A 34 -5.69 3.55 -5.80
N ALA A 35 -5.42 2.33 -5.37
CA ALA A 35 -4.81 2.06 -4.08
C ALA A 35 -3.38 1.55 -4.25
N LEU A 36 -2.44 2.15 -3.52
CA LEU A 36 -1.05 1.74 -3.43
C LEU A 36 -0.82 1.11 -2.05
N LEU A 37 -0.39 -0.15 -1.96
CA LEU A 37 -0.02 -0.77 -0.68
C LEU A 37 1.48 -0.57 -0.44
N LEU A 38 1.84 0.16 0.62
CA LEU A 38 3.23 0.48 0.93
C LEU A 38 3.66 -0.15 2.25
N ASP A 39 4.69 -0.99 2.20
CA ASP A 39 5.34 -1.55 3.38
C ASP A 39 6.33 -0.56 3.99
N LEU A 40 6.05 -0.10 5.21
CA LEU A 40 6.89 0.86 5.93
C LEU A 40 8.30 0.32 6.23
N TYR A 41 8.49 -1.01 6.25
CA TYR A 41 9.80 -1.61 6.47
C TYR A 41 10.69 -1.53 5.21
N GLN A 42 10.11 -1.72 4.03
CA GLN A 42 10.83 -1.64 2.76
C GLN A 42 11.00 -0.19 2.29
N GLY A 43 10.04 0.68 2.63
CA GLY A 43 10.00 2.07 2.19
C GLY A 43 9.72 2.22 0.70
N ASN A 44 9.71 3.47 0.22
CA ASN A 44 9.58 3.81 -1.19
C ASN A 44 10.32 5.14 -1.44
N ASN A 45 11.10 5.24 -2.52
CA ASN A 45 11.86 6.44 -2.89
C ASN A 45 11.10 7.38 -3.83
N GLU A 46 9.92 6.98 -4.28
CA GLU A 46 9.11 7.77 -5.19
C GLU A 46 8.48 8.97 -4.48
N LYS A 47 8.56 10.13 -5.15
CA LYS A 47 8.09 11.41 -4.59
C LYS A 47 6.64 11.73 -4.95
N THR A 48 6.06 10.98 -5.88
CA THR A 48 4.70 11.22 -6.38
C THR A 48 3.90 9.93 -6.35
N PHE A 49 2.58 10.06 -6.20
CA PHE A 49 1.69 8.91 -6.29
C PHE A 49 1.80 8.21 -7.65
N GLU A 50 1.86 8.96 -8.74
CA GLU A 50 1.89 8.39 -10.09
C GLU A 50 3.11 7.50 -10.31
N SER A 51 4.30 7.99 -9.94
CA SER A 51 5.54 7.24 -10.11
C SER A 51 5.59 5.99 -9.20
N ALA A 52 5.10 6.10 -7.97
CA ALA A 52 4.96 4.96 -7.07
C ALA A 52 3.96 3.91 -7.58
N TYR A 53 2.80 4.36 -8.07
CA TYR A 53 1.71 3.49 -8.52
C TYR A 53 2.05 2.75 -9.82
N SER A 54 2.80 3.36 -10.73
CA SER A 54 3.23 2.72 -11.98
C SER A 54 4.23 1.59 -11.80
N ILE A 55 4.97 1.54 -10.67
CA ILE A 55 5.98 0.50 -10.39
C ILE A 55 5.34 -0.71 -9.71
N GLN A 56 4.31 -0.48 -8.89
CA GLN A 56 3.62 -1.55 -8.16
C GLN A 56 2.61 -2.33 -9.02
N LYS A 57 2.12 -1.73 -10.11
CA LYS A 57 1.26 -2.39 -11.10
C LYS A 57 2.08 -3.04 -12.21
#